data_AF-A0A2V5NZ37-F1
#
_entry.id   AF-A0A2V5NZ37-F1
#
_cell.length_a   1.000
_cell.length_b   1.000
_cell.length_c   1.000
_cell.angle_alpha   90.00
_cell.angle_beta   90.00
_cell.angle_gamma   90.00
#
_symmetry.space_group_name_H-M   'P 1'
#
loop_
_entity.id
_entity.type
_entity.pdbx_description
1 polymer ?
#
loop_
_entity_poly.entity_id
_entity_poly.type
_entity_poly.pdbx_seq_one_letter_code
_entity_poly.pdbx_strand_id
1 'polypeptide(L)'
;MMFVAFSHPGLHRDWMPYTDRLDYFCSLTNNWAYALTVEKLAGLQVPERAEYIRVITAELTRLQNHTCLVGFLLMDMGALGTPLMYAFREREKILDLFESLTGARMMCNY
;
A
#
# COMPACT_ATOMS: atom_id res chain seq x y z
N MET A 1 -16.34 -20.06 7.39
CA MET A 1 -14.93 -19.83 7.81
C MET A 1 -14.62 -18.35 8.06
N MET A 2 -15.16 -17.41 7.28
CA MET A 2 -14.93 -15.96 7.45
C MET A 2 -15.54 -15.35 8.73
N PHE A 3 -16.60 -15.94 9.28
CA PHE A 3 -17.26 -15.47 10.52
C PHE A 3 -16.46 -15.74 11.81
N VAL A 4 -15.51 -16.68 11.79
CA VAL A 4 -14.72 -17.06 12.99
C VAL A 4 -13.55 -16.09 13.23
N ALA A 5 -13.13 -15.33 12.21
CA ALA A 5 -12.06 -14.33 12.35
C ALA A 5 -12.48 -13.11 13.19
N PHE A 6 -13.78 -12.84 13.33
CA PHE A 6 -14.31 -11.67 14.05
C PHE A 6 -14.41 -11.84 15.57
N SER A 7 -14.40 -13.08 16.09
CA SER A 7 -14.59 -13.36 17.52
C SER A 7 -13.33 -13.23 18.38
N HIS A 8 -12.17 -12.99 17.77
CA HIS A 8 -10.89 -12.83 18.48
C HIS A 8 -10.27 -11.47 18.17
N PRO A 9 -10.24 -10.52 19.13
CA PRO A 9 -9.71 -9.17 18.90
C PRO A 9 -8.22 -9.12 18.52
N GLY A 10 -7.48 -10.23 18.67
CA GLY A 10 -6.09 -10.35 18.19
C GLY A 10 -5.95 -10.84 16.74
N LEU A 11 -6.90 -11.62 16.22
CA LEU A 11 -6.74 -12.31 14.94
C LEU A 11 -6.66 -11.33 13.76
N HIS A 12 -7.46 -10.26 13.77
CA HIS A 12 -7.46 -9.24 12.72
C HIS A 12 -6.06 -8.65 12.49
N ARG A 13 -5.31 -8.42 13.58
CA ARG A 13 -3.97 -7.85 13.52
C ARG A 13 -2.94 -8.84 12.98
N ASP A 14 -3.13 -10.13 13.23
CA ASP A 14 -2.26 -11.19 12.73
C ASP A 14 -2.43 -11.45 11.22
N TRP A 15 -3.60 -11.11 10.66
CA TRP A 15 -3.87 -11.22 9.22
C TRP A 15 -3.40 -10.00 8.42
N MET A 16 -3.20 -8.85 9.07
CA MET A 16 -2.74 -7.60 8.43
C MET A 16 -1.41 -7.73 7.65
N PRO A 17 -0.37 -8.44 8.15
CA PRO A 17 0.87 -8.61 7.40
C PRO A 17 0.71 -9.47 6.14
N TYR A 18 -0.36 -10.25 6.03
CA TYR A 18 -0.64 -11.04 4.83
C TYR A 18 -1.26 -10.18 3.73
N THR A 19 -2.05 -9.16 4.08
CA THR A 19 -2.65 -8.23 3.09
C THR A 19 -1.59 -7.34 2.44
N ASP A 20 -0.53 -6.99 3.15
CA ASP A 20 0.65 -6.32 2.60
C ASP A 20 1.35 -7.11 1.48
N ARG A 21 1.26 -8.45 1.50
CA ARG A 21 1.97 -9.32 0.56
C ARG A 21 1.19 -9.63 -0.72
N LEU A 22 -0.08 -9.22 -0.79
CA LEU A 22 -0.93 -9.50 -1.95
C LEU A 22 -0.48 -8.71 -3.19
N ASP A 23 -0.13 -7.43 -2.98
CA ASP A 23 0.54 -6.58 -3.96
C ASP A 23 1.64 -5.79 -3.25
N TYR A 24 2.88 -6.16 -3.53
CA TYR A 24 4.07 -5.60 -2.89
C TYR A 24 4.43 -4.18 -3.39
N PHE A 25 3.77 -3.68 -4.44
CA PHE A 25 3.87 -2.27 -4.85
C PHE A 25 2.83 -1.37 -4.16
N CYS A 26 1.72 -1.95 -3.71
CA CYS A 26 0.56 -1.24 -3.16
C CYS A 26 0.15 -1.76 -1.76
N SER A 27 1.11 -2.08 -0.91
CA SER A 27 0.90 -2.66 0.42
C SER A 27 -0.03 -1.82 1.31
N LEU A 28 0.15 -0.49 1.33
CA LEU A 28 -0.68 0.45 2.11
C LEU A 28 -2.16 0.45 1.67
N THR A 29 -2.43 0.32 0.37
CA THR A 29 -3.79 0.31 -0.16
C THR A 29 -4.51 -1.00 0.14
N ASN A 30 -3.78 -2.12 0.13
CA ASN A 30 -4.31 -3.42 0.52
C ASN A 30 -4.67 -3.44 2.01
N ASN A 31 -3.78 -2.91 2.84
CA ASN A 31 -4.02 -2.74 4.28
C ASN A 31 -5.21 -1.82 4.54
N TRP A 32 -5.35 -0.74 3.78
CA TRP A 32 -6.50 0.15 3.89
C TRP A 32 -7.82 -0.54 3.52
N ALA A 33 -7.86 -1.32 2.44
CA ALA A 33 -9.07 -2.06 2.04
C ALA A 33 -9.50 -3.05 3.14
N TYR A 34 -8.54 -3.75 3.75
CA TYR A 34 -8.81 -4.67 4.86
C TYR A 34 -9.32 -3.93 6.11
N ALA A 35 -8.65 -2.87 6.54
CA ALA A 35 -9.08 -2.03 7.66
C ALA A 35 -10.50 -1.48 7.44
N LEU A 36 -10.81 -0.98 6.24
CA LEU A 36 -12.13 -0.44 5.90
C LEU A 36 -13.23 -1.50 6.01
N THR A 37 -12.97 -2.75 5.60
CA THR A 37 -13.95 -3.83 5.73
C THR A 37 -14.23 -4.16 7.20
N VAL A 38 -13.22 -4.12 8.07
CA VAL A 38 -13.38 -4.38 9.50
C VAL A 38 -14.06 -3.21 10.22
N GLU A 39 -13.70 -1.97 9.89
CA GLU A 39 -14.35 -0.76 10.41
C GLU A 39 -15.85 -0.74 10.08
N LYS A 40 -16.21 -1.08 8.84
CA LYS A 40 -17.61 -1.16 8.39
C LYS A 40 -18.39 -2.26 9.10
N LEU A 41 -17.77 -3.42 9.35
CA LEU A 41 -18.41 -4.53 10.06
C LEU A 41 -18.55 -4.25 11.57
N ALA A 42 -17.64 -3.46 12.14
CA ALA A 42 -17.68 -3.02 13.53
C ALA A 42 -18.54 -1.75 13.77
N GLY A 43 -18.96 -1.05 12.70
CA GLY A 43 -19.73 0.19 12.80
C GLY A 43 -18.94 1.38 13.38
N LEU A 44 -17.62 1.37 13.24
CA LEU A 44 -16.74 2.42 13.78
C LEU A 44 -16.56 3.56 12.78
N GLN A 45 -16.62 4.82 13.27
CA GLN A 45 -16.25 6.00 12.48
C GLN A 45 -14.75 6.30 12.64
N VAL A 46 -14.09 6.50 11.51
CA VAL A 46 -12.68 6.86 11.43
C VAL A 46 -12.53 8.38 11.63
N PRO A 47 -11.51 8.85 12.35
CA PRO A 47 -11.25 10.29 12.48
C PRO A 47 -10.86 10.90 11.12
N GLU A 48 -11.34 12.12 10.84
CA GLU A 48 -11.15 12.83 9.56
C GLU A 48 -9.67 12.94 9.15
N ARG A 49 -8.78 13.18 10.10
CA ARG A 49 -7.32 13.23 9.85
C ARG A 49 -6.77 11.93 9.28
N ALA A 50 -7.28 10.79 9.72
CA ALA A 50 -6.83 9.49 9.23
C ALA A 50 -7.33 9.22 7.80
N GLU A 51 -8.51 9.72 7.43
CA GLU A 51 -9.01 9.63 6.05
C GLU A 51 -8.13 10.41 5.07
N TYR A 52 -7.73 11.64 5.40
CA TYR A 52 -6.81 12.40 4.54
C TYR A 52 -5.47 11.70 4.34
N ILE A 53 -4.89 11.14 5.41
CA ILE A 53 -3.62 10.41 5.32
C ILE A 53 -3.77 9.18 4.42
N ARG A 54 -4.88 8.42 4.56
CA ARG A 54 -5.18 7.25 3.71
C ARG A 54 -5.32 7.63 2.24
N VAL A 55 -5.96 8.76 1.93
CA VAL A 55 -6.08 9.24 0.55
C VAL A 55 -4.73 9.67 -0.01
N ILE A 56 -3.92 10.41 0.75
CA ILE A 56 -2.59 10.84 0.32
C ILE A 56 -1.70 9.63 0.04
N THR A 57 -1.66 8.64 0.93
CA THR A 57 -0.85 7.43 0.72
C THR A 57 -1.37 6.56 -0.41
N ALA A 58 -2.69 6.50 -0.63
CA ALA A 58 -3.29 5.80 -1.76
C ALA A 58 -2.89 6.44 -3.10
N GLU A 59 -2.87 7.76 -3.20
CA GLU A 59 -2.45 8.43 -4.44
C GLU A 59 -0.94 8.34 -4.68
N LEU A 60 -0.12 8.38 -3.63
CA LEU A 60 1.33 8.13 -3.74
C LEU A 60 1.62 6.70 -4.23
N THR A 61 0.94 5.69 -3.69
CA THR A 61 1.10 4.30 -4.16
C THR A 61 0.60 4.13 -5.60
N ARG A 62 -0.46 4.83 -6.01
CA ARG A 62 -0.94 4.84 -7.41
C ARG A 62 0.10 5.41 -8.36
N LEU A 63 0.71 6.55 -8.03
CA LEU A 63 1.78 7.17 -8.83
C LEU A 63 2.99 6.26 -8.95
N GLN A 64 3.42 5.65 -7.84
CA GLN A 64 4.53 4.69 -7.84
C GLN A 64 4.24 3.51 -8.78
N ASN A 65 3.04 2.91 -8.68
CA ASN A 65 2.67 1.75 -9.49
C ASN A 65 2.63 2.09 -10.99
N HIS A 66 2.00 3.21 -11.37
CA HIS A 66 1.91 3.62 -12.77
C HIS A 66 3.29 3.99 -13.36
N THR A 67 4.14 4.66 -12.58
CA THR A 67 5.49 5.02 -13.04
C THR A 67 6.35 3.78 -13.26
N CYS A 68 6.24 2.78 -12.36
CA CYS A 68 6.92 1.49 -12.54
C CYS A 68 6.37 0.74 -13.76
N LEU A 69 5.05 0.67 -13.92
CA LEU A 69 4.41 0.02 -15.07
C LEU A 69 4.89 0.62 -16.40
N VAL A 70 4.92 1.95 -16.51
CA VAL A 70 5.42 2.64 -17.72
C VAL A 70 6.91 2.37 -17.92
N GLY A 71 7.70 2.36 -16.85
CA GLY A 71 9.13 2.04 -16.90
C GLY A 71 9.41 0.63 -17.44
N PHE A 72 8.66 -0.38 -16.96
CA PHE A 72 8.76 -1.76 -17.44
C PHE A 72 8.24 -1.90 -18.87
N LEU A 73 7.09 -1.31 -19.20
CA LEU A 73 6.51 -1.37 -20.53
C LEU A 73 7.46 -0.79 -21.60
N LEU A 74 8.09 0.35 -21.31
CA LEU A 74 9.06 0.97 -22.22
C LEU A 74 10.33 0.11 -22.38
N MET A 75 10.77 -0.56 -21.31
CA MET A 75 11.90 -1.49 -21.39
C MET A 75 11.56 -2.68 -22.29
N ASP A 76 10.37 -3.27 -22.14
CA ASP A 76 9.91 -4.40 -22.96
C ASP A 76 9.72 -4.00 -24.43
N MET A 77 9.41 -2.73 -24.71
CA MET A 77 9.36 -2.15 -26.06
C MET A 77 10.73 -1.85 -26.67
N GLY A 78 11.84 -2.12 -25.96
CA GLY A 78 13.20 -1.98 -26.47
C GLY A 78 13.88 -0.64 -26.14
N ALA A 79 13.29 0.20 -25.28
CA ALA A 79 14.00 1.35 -24.74
C ALA A 79 15.08 0.87 -23.75
N LEU A 80 16.35 1.17 -24.04
CA LEU A 80 17.53 0.70 -23.30
C LEU A 80 17.59 1.20 -21.85
N GLY A 81 16.82 0.62 -20.93
CA GLY A 81 16.91 0.73 -19.47
C GLY A 81 16.77 2.12 -18.83
N THR A 82 16.93 3.20 -19.59
CA THR A 82 16.90 4.59 -19.16
C THR A 82 15.56 4.98 -18.54
N PRO A 83 14.40 4.69 -19.17
CA PRO A 83 13.10 5.02 -18.57
C PRO A 83 12.86 4.25 -17.27
N LEU A 84 13.35 3.01 -17.19
CA LEU A 84 13.25 2.21 -15.97
C LEU A 84 14.08 2.83 -14.83
N MET A 85 15.31 3.28 -15.10
CA MET A 85 16.14 3.93 -14.08
C MET A 85 15.53 5.24 -13.56
N TYR A 86 14.92 6.05 -14.44
CA TYR A 86 14.19 7.24 -14.01
C TYR A 86 12.96 6.89 -13.16
N ALA A 87 12.21 5.85 -13.56
CA ALA A 87 11.06 5.37 -12.78
C ALA A 87 11.47 4.90 -11.37
N PHE A 88 12.57 4.15 -11.25
CA PHE A 88 13.09 3.71 -9.95
C PHE A 88 13.60 4.87 -9.09
N ARG A 89 14.21 5.89 -9.70
CA ARG A 89 14.62 7.10 -8.98
C ARG A 89 13.43 7.83 -8.34
N GLU A 90 12.32 7.98 -9.07
CA GLU A 90 11.12 8.60 -8.52
C GLU A 90 10.45 7.71 -7.48
N ARG A 91 10.44 6.39 -7.69
CA ARG A 91 10.01 5.42 -6.68
C ARG A 91 10.77 5.57 -5.37
N GLU A 92 12.09 5.75 -5.42
CA GLU A 92 12.91 5.85 -4.20
C GLU A 92 12.48 7.03 -3.32
N LYS A 93 12.16 8.19 -3.92
CA LYS A 93 11.66 9.36 -3.18
C LYS A 93 10.33 9.07 -2.48
N ILE A 94 9.45 8.29 -3.13
CA ILE A 94 8.16 7.90 -2.56
C ILE A 94 8.38 6.90 -1.40
N LEU A 95 9.31 5.97 -1.56
CA LEU A 95 9.67 5.02 -0.50
C LEU A 95 10.26 5.72 0.74
N ASP A 96 11.04 6.78 0.56
CA ASP A 96 11.56 7.58 1.69
C ASP A 96 10.42 8.24 2.49
N LEU A 97 9.35 8.67 1.80
CA LEU A 97 8.13 9.17 2.47
C LEU A 97 7.41 8.05 3.23
N PHE A 98 7.31 6.85 2.67
CA PHE A 98 6.70 5.71 3.36
C PHE A 98 7.52 5.22 4.57
N GLU A 99 8.85 5.27 4.49
CA GLU A 99 9.73 5.01 5.62
C GLU A 99 9.53 6.04 6.72
N SER A 100 9.40 7.33 6.37
CA SER A 100 9.14 8.38 7.37
C SER A 100 7.80 8.20 8.10
N LEU A 101 6.81 7.59 7.45
CA LEU A 101 5.47 7.37 8.00
C LEU A 101 5.35 6.08 8.82
N THR A 102 5.99 4.98 8.36
CA THR A 102 5.76 3.63 8.90
C THR A 102 7.02 2.93 9.40
N GLY A 103 8.20 3.49 9.14
CA GLY A 103 9.50 2.89 9.48
C GLY A 103 9.89 1.71 8.58
N ALA A 104 9.06 1.33 7.62
CA ALA A 104 9.32 0.26 6.66
C ALA A 104 9.22 0.80 5.22
N ARG A 105 10.03 0.24 4.31
CA ARG A 105 10.07 0.70 2.91
C ARG A 105 9.04 0.02 2.01
N MET A 106 8.88 -1.31 2.09
CA MET A 106 7.97 -2.07 1.21
C MET A 106 6.78 -2.71 1.94
N MET A 107 6.98 -3.23 3.14
CA MET A 107 5.92 -3.88 3.93
C MET A 107 5.48 -2.95 5.05
N CYS A 108 4.72 -1.93 4.67
CA CYS A 108 4.30 -0.86 5.56
C CYS A 108 3.03 -1.28 6.32
N ASN A 109 3.21 -1.83 7.52
CA ASN A 109 2.11 -2.13 8.43
C ASN A 109 2.00 -0.99 9.46
N TYR A 110 0.85 -0.29 9.48
CA TYR A 110 0.51 0.79 10.40
C TYR A 110 -0.77 0.45 11.17
#